data_AF-A0A7C2Z2I5-F1
#
_entry.id   AF-A0A7C2Z2I5-F1
#
_cell.length_a   1.000
_cell.length_b   1.000
_cell.length_c   1.000
_cell.angle_alpha   90.00
_cell.angle_beta   90.00
_cell.angle_gamma   90.00
#
_symmetry.space_group_name_H-M   'P 1'
#
loop_
_entity.id
_entity.type
_entity.pdbx_description
1 polymer ?
#
loop_
_entity_poly.entity_id
_entity_poly.type
_entity_poly.pdbx_seq_one_letter_code
_entity_poly.pdbx_strand_id
1 'polypeptide(L)'
;MKLTRLFPILVLALAIGAGVSVAQKDVTLEGTLVDSKCYLSVGEADNDHGTMKNCGTMCLKGGSPAGLLTRDKKFHAIIAPSTALADFVGQTIRVQGSEHNGSIMAKKVEVRKNGRWEEVKLGAMM
;
A
#
# COMPACT_ATOMS: atom_id res chain seq x y z
N MET A 1 51.39 -42.66 -13.74
CA MET A 1 49.93 -42.88 -13.85
C MET A 1 49.26 -41.98 -12.80
N LYS A 2 48.34 -41.11 -13.24
CA LYS A 2 47.88 -39.93 -12.49
C LYS A 2 47.03 -40.30 -11.26
N LEU A 3 47.30 -39.57 -10.18
CA LEU A 3 46.75 -39.69 -8.83
C LEU A 3 45.22 -39.65 -8.78
N THR A 4 44.67 -40.58 -8.02
CA THR A 4 43.32 -40.58 -7.42
C THR A 4 43.13 -39.34 -6.54
N ARG A 5 42.12 -38.53 -6.87
CA ARG A 5 41.70 -37.38 -6.04
C ARG A 5 40.77 -37.87 -4.93
N LEU A 6 41.26 -37.88 -3.70
CA LEU A 6 40.46 -38.00 -2.50
C LEU A 6 40.00 -36.59 -2.09
N PHE A 7 38.70 -36.34 -2.17
CA PHE A 7 38.04 -35.13 -1.66
C PHE A 7 37.87 -35.26 -0.14
N PRO A 8 38.44 -34.38 0.70
CA PRO A 8 38.03 -34.33 2.09
C PRO A 8 36.77 -33.48 2.25
N ILE A 9 35.88 -34.04 3.05
CA ILE A 9 34.55 -33.60 3.45
C ILE A 9 34.65 -32.45 4.47
N LEU A 10 33.84 -31.40 4.22
CA LEU A 10 33.04 -30.58 5.14
C LEU A 10 33.59 -30.29 6.57
N VAL A 11 33.86 -29.01 6.86
CA VAL A 11 33.75 -28.45 8.23
C VAL A 11 33.05 -27.10 8.20
N LEU A 12 31.75 -27.17 8.47
CA LEU A 12 30.93 -26.31 9.34
C LEU A 12 31.16 -24.79 9.31
N ALA A 13 30.42 -24.10 8.45
CA ALA A 13 30.15 -22.67 8.60
C ALA A 13 29.21 -22.45 9.80
N LEU A 14 29.77 -21.89 10.88
CA LEU A 14 29.02 -21.47 12.06
C LEU A 14 28.12 -20.29 11.67
N ALA A 15 26.84 -20.56 11.45
CA ALA A 15 25.83 -19.54 11.18
C ALA A 15 25.67 -18.67 12.43
N ILE A 16 26.26 -17.48 12.41
CA ILE A 16 25.98 -16.43 13.38
C ILE A 16 24.53 -16.02 13.13
N GLY A 17 23.63 -16.53 13.98
CA GLY A 17 22.26 -16.06 14.10
C GLY A 17 22.23 -14.66 14.69
N ALA A 18 22.70 -13.67 13.93
CA ALA A 18 22.33 -12.30 14.16
C ALA A 18 20.87 -12.19 13.70
N GLY A 19 19.95 -12.08 14.66
CA GLY A 19 18.58 -11.70 14.38
C GLY A 19 18.59 -10.38 13.62
N VAL A 20 18.48 -10.44 12.30
CA VAL A 20 18.30 -9.26 11.46
C VAL A 20 16.87 -8.84 11.72
N SER A 21 16.68 -7.90 12.65
CA SER A 21 15.47 -7.09 12.65
C SER A 21 15.40 -6.41 11.29
N VAL A 22 14.60 -6.96 10.38
CA VAL A 22 14.32 -6.35 9.09
C VAL A 22 13.61 -5.04 9.42
N ALA A 23 14.34 -3.94 9.42
CA ALA A 23 13.75 -2.61 9.51
C ALA A 23 12.76 -2.51 8.34
N GLN A 24 11.46 -2.45 8.64
CA GLN A 24 10.43 -2.36 7.63
C GLN A 24 10.65 -1.07 6.85
N LYS A 25 11.06 -1.22 5.58
CA LYS A 25 11.45 -0.09 4.75
C LYS A 25 10.20 0.69 4.37
N ASP A 26 10.22 2.00 4.64
CA ASP A 26 9.18 2.89 4.16
C ASP A 26 9.20 2.93 2.62
N VAL A 27 8.01 2.87 2.04
CA VAL A 27 7.76 2.98 0.60
C VAL A 27 7.00 4.26 0.30
N THR A 28 7.10 4.72 -0.94
CA THR A 28 6.25 5.77 -1.49
C THR A 28 5.56 5.20 -2.72
N LEU A 29 4.24 5.09 -2.67
CA LEU A 29 3.42 4.54 -3.74
C LEU A 29 2.46 5.61 -4.26
N GLU A 30 2.25 5.63 -5.57
CA GLU A 30 1.33 6.55 -6.24
C GLU A 30 0.27 5.78 -7.02
N GLY A 31 -0.95 6.30 -7.00
CA GLY A 31 -2.06 5.64 -7.65
C GLY A 31 -3.37 6.39 -7.49
N THR A 32 -4.45 5.77 -7.92
CA THR A 32 -5.81 6.24 -7.69
C THR A 32 -6.28 5.79 -6.31
N LEU A 33 -6.86 6.70 -5.53
CA LEU A 33 -7.56 6.35 -4.30
C LEU A 33 -8.91 5.71 -4.66
N VAL A 34 -9.18 4.51 -4.16
CA VAL A 34 -10.40 3.76 -4.44
C VAL A 34 -11.11 3.35 -3.14
N ASP A 35 -12.41 3.11 -3.23
CA ASP A 35 -13.09 2.27 -2.23
C ASP A 35 -12.66 0.81 -2.43
N SER A 36 -12.13 0.19 -1.36
CA SER A 36 -11.56 -1.16 -1.48
C SER A 36 -12.60 -2.20 -1.87
N LYS A 37 -13.82 -2.09 -1.36
CA LYS A 37 -14.88 -3.06 -1.63
C LYS A 37 -15.33 -2.95 -3.08
N CYS A 38 -15.59 -1.75 -3.58
CA CYS A 38 -15.98 -1.51 -4.96
C CYS A 38 -14.90 -1.99 -5.94
N TYR A 39 -13.64 -1.63 -5.70
CA TYR A 39 -12.56 -2.07 -6.57
C TYR A 39 -12.36 -3.59 -6.57
N LEU A 40 -12.29 -4.22 -5.39
CA LEU A 40 -12.03 -5.66 -5.30
C LEU A 40 -13.21 -6.53 -5.75
N SER A 41 -14.44 -6.03 -5.70
CA SER A 41 -15.63 -6.79 -6.11
C SER A 41 -15.98 -6.63 -7.59
N VAL A 42 -15.88 -5.41 -8.13
CA VAL A 42 -16.36 -5.09 -9.48
C VAL A 42 -15.35 -4.30 -10.32
N GLY A 43 -14.16 -4.01 -9.80
CA GLY A 43 -13.11 -3.29 -10.53
C GLY A 43 -13.32 -1.78 -10.62
N GLU A 44 -14.27 -1.23 -9.88
CA GLU A 44 -14.59 0.21 -9.93
C GLU A 44 -13.48 1.04 -9.27
N ALA A 45 -12.99 2.05 -9.97
CA ALA A 45 -11.86 2.87 -9.52
C ALA A 45 -12.19 4.37 -9.45
N ASP A 46 -13.37 4.77 -9.92
CA ASP A 46 -13.87 6.13 -9.76
C ASP A 46 -14.67 6.30 -8.44
N ASN A 47 -15.27 7.46 -8.25
CA ASN A 47 -16.07 7.76 -7.05
C ASN A 47 -17.57 7.43 -7.23
N ASP A 48 -17.99 7.09 -8.43
CA ASP A 48 -19.38 6.90 -8.77
C ASP A 48 -19.68 5.40 -8.92
N HIS A 49 -20.96 5.05 -8.99
CA HIS A 49 -21.36 3.69 -9.37
C HIS A 49 -22.61 3.79 -10.26
N GLY A 50 -22.40 3.74 -11.57
CA GLY A 50 -23.45 4.01 -12.55
C GLY A 50 -24.05 5.40 -12.36
N THR A 51 -25.33 5.46 -11.98
CA THR A 51 -26.05 6.72 -11.74
C THR A 51 -25.85 7.27 -10.33
N MET A 52 -25.29 6.49 -9.39
CA MET A 52 -25.05 6.92 -8.01
C MET A 52 -23.76 7.73 -7.93
N LYS A 53 -23.88 9.03 -7.64
CA LYS A 53 -22.72 9.92 -7.49
C LYS A 53 -22.11 9.83 -6.10
N ASN A 54 -20.77 9.92 -6.03
CA ASN A 54 -20.00 9.89 -4.78
C ASN A 54 -20.22 8.63 -3.92
N CYS A 55 -20.53 7.49 -4.56
CA CYS A 55 -20.73 6.21 -3.90
C CYS A 55 -19.52 5.83 -3.03
N GLY A 56 -18.31 5.94 -3.59
CA GLY A 56 -17.07 5.63 -2.86
C GLY A 56 -16.85 6.54 -1.66
N THR A 57 -17.07 7.85 -1.79
CA THR A 57 -17.03 8.80 -0.68
C THR A 57 -18.00 8.41 0.44
N MET A 58 -19.23 8.00 0.09
CA MET A 58 -20.19 7.54 1.10
C MET A 58 -19.70 6.28 1.82
N CYS A 59 -19.13 5.32 1.09
CA CYS A 59 -18.59 4.09 1.67
C CYS A 59 -17.43 4.36 2.64
N LEU A 60 -16.46 5.21 2.28
CA LEU A 60 -15.35 5.59 3.16
C LEU A 60 -15.82 6.37 4.39
N LYS A 61 -16.82 7.26 4.23
CA LYS A 61 -17.46 7.95 5.37
C LYS A 61 -18.16 6.97 6.31
N GLY A 62 -18.70 5.88 5.76
CA GLY A 62 -19.28 4.76 6.52
C GLY A 62 -18.26 3.78 7.11
N GLY A 63 -16.95 4.02 6.96
CA GLY A 63 -15.89 3.18 7.53
C GLY A 63 -15.30 2.14 6.58
N SER A 64 -15.70 2.12 5.31
CA SER A 64 -15.09 1.19 4.33
C SER A 64 -13.62 1.54 4.12
N PRO A 65 -12.70 0.55 4.09
CA PRO A 65 -11.29 0.82 3.89
C PRO A 65 -11.00 1.45 2.53
N ALA A 66 -10.08 2.41 2.52
CA ALA A 66 -9.55 2.96 1.28
C ALA A 66 -8.45 2.07 0.70
N GLY A 67 -8.30 2.10 -0.62
CA GLY A 67 -7.21 1.42 -1.33
C GLY A 67 -6.44 2.39 -2.23
N LEU A 68 -5.18 2.07 -2.49
CA LEU A 68 -4.37 2.69 -3.53
C LEU A 68 -4.25 1.72 -4.70
N LEU A 69 -4.76 2.12 -5.86
CA LEU A 69 -4.57 1.41 -7.12
C LEU A 69 -3.44 2.06 -7.91
N THR A 70 -2.28 1.42 -7.93
CA THR A 70 -1.10 1.85 -8.69
C THR A 70 -1.36 1.86 -10.20
N ARG A 71 -0.49 2.55 -10.96
CA ARG A 71 -0.55 2.59 -12.43
C ARG A 71 -0.44 1.20 -13.08
N ASP A 72 0.34 0.30 -12.48
CA ASP A 72 0.49 -1.10 -12.89
C ASP A 72 -0.62 -2.01 -12.34
N LYS A 73 -1.74 -1.41 -11.89
CA LYS A 73 -2.97 -2.09 -11.42
C LYS A 73 -2.75 -3.00 -10.19
N LYS A 74 -1.71 -2.75 -9.40
CA LYS A 74 -1.56 -3.37 -8.08
C LYS A 74 -2.38 -2.59 -7.06
N PHE A 75 -3.21 -3.33 -6.33
CA PHE A 75 -3.98 -2.82 -5.21
C PHE A 75 -3.16 -2.88 -3.93
N HIS A 76 -3.22 -1.81 -3.14
CA HIS A 76 -2.73 -1.78 -1.78
C HIS A 76 -3.81 -1.26 -0.84
N ALA A 77 -4.16 -1.99 0.22
CA ALA A 77 -5.03 -1.45 1.26
C ALA A 77 -4.31 -0.33 2.01
N ILE A 78 -4.98 0.79 2.26
CA ILE A 78 -4.41 1.91 3.01
C ILE A 78 -4.89 1.80 4.46
N ILE A 79 -3.95 1.60 5.38
CA ILE A 79 -4.24 1.60 6.82
C ILE A 79 -4.12 3.04 7.31
N ALA A 80 -5.26 3.73 7.36
CA ALA A 80 -5.48 5.08 7.86
C ALA A 80 -6.99 5.29 8.11
N PRO A 81 -7.41 6.34 8.84
CA PRO A 81 -8.82 6.65 8.98
C PRO A 81 -9.50 6.88 7.62
N SER A 82 -10.47 6.02 7.27
CA SER A 82 -11.16 6.08 5.97
C SER A 82 -11.86 7.42 5.74
N THR A 83 -12.42 8.00 6.79
CA THR A 83 -13.13 9.29 6.76
C THR A 83 -12.22 10.44 6.33
N ALA A 84 -10.93 10.40 6.69
CA ALA A 84 -9.95 11.40 6.27
C ALA A 84 -9.63 11.34 4.77
N LEU A 85 -9.90 10.19 4.13
CA LEU A 85 -9.62 9.95 2.71
C LEU A 85 -10.88 10.09 1.82
N ALA A 86 -12.06 10.12 2.42
CA ALA A 86 -13.34 9.95 1.72
C ALA A 86 -13.60 10.97 0.59
N ASP A 87 -13.21 12.22 0.78
CA ASP A 87 -13.48 13.29 -0.20
C ASP A 87 -12.49 13.26 -1.38
N PHE A 88 -11.55 12.31 -1.40
CA PHE A 88 -10.50 12.18 -2.42
C PHE A 88 -10.65 10.93 -3.29
N VAL A 89 -11.70 10.13 -3.12
CA VAL A 89 -11.91 8.91 -3.94
C VAL A 89 -11.95 9.26 -5.42
N GLY A 90 -11.32 8.41 -6.24
CA GLY A 90 -11.12 8.62 -7.68
C GLY A 90 -9.97 9.57 -8.02
N GLN A 91 -9.39 10.28 -7.04
CA GLN A 91 -8.27 11.19 -7.28
C GLN A 91 -6.93 10.46 -7.21
N THR A 92 -5.92 11.03 -7.87
CA THR A 92 -4.54 10.55 -7.75
C THR A 92 -3.97 10.96 -6.40
N ILE A 93 -3.44 9.98 -5.67
CA ILE A 93 -2.79 10.18 -4.37
C ILE A 93 -1.37 9.59 -4.38
N ARG A 94 -0.58 10.01 -3.39
CA ARG A 94 0.71 9.47 -3.01
C ARG A 94 0.65 9.07 -1.54
N VAL A 95 1.03 7.83 -1.23
CA VAL A 95 1.07 7.30 0.13
C VAL A 95 2.50 6.98 0.49
N GLN A 96 2.96 7.55 1.59
CA GLN A 96 4.26 7.25 2.20
C GLN A 96 3.99 6.48 3.49
N GLY A 97 4.66 5.35 3.68
CA GLY A 97 4.36 4.48 4.81
C GLY A 97 5.09 3.15 4.75
N SER A 98 4.84 2.30 5.74
CA SER A 98 5.45 0.98 5.81
C SER A 98 4.53 -0.06 5.17
N GLU A 99 5.03 -0.78 4.16
CA GLU A 99 4.25 -1.78 3.42
C GLU A 99 4.40 -3.17 4.06
N HIS A 100 3.31 -3.93 4.06
CA HIS A 100 3.26 -5.32 4.51
C HIS A 100 2.14 -6.08 3.80
N ASN A 101 2.51 -7.08 3.01
CA ASN A 101 1.58 -8.03 2.38
C ASN A 101 0.42 -7.38 1.61
N GLY A 102 0.70 -6.35 0.81
CA GLY A 102 -0.29 -5.63 0.03
C GLY A 102 -1.07 -4.58 0.83
N SER A 103 -0.63 -4.24 2.05
CA SER A 103 -1.20 -3.17 2.86
C SER A 103 -0.13 -2.13 3.19
N ILE A 104 -0.50 -0.86 3.27
CA ILE A 104 0.42 0.23 3.62
C ILE A 104 -0.09 0.91 4.88
N MET A 105 0.72 0.89 5.94
CA MET A 105 0.50 1.74 7.11
C MET A 105 0.92 3.16 6.77
N ALA A 106 -0.05 4.00 6.44
CA ALA A 106 0.20 5.33 5.92
C ALA A 106 0.76 6.24 7.02
N LYS A 107 1.95 6.79 6.81
CA LYS A 107 2.51 7.86 7.64
C LYS A 107 2.11 9.23 7.10
N LYS A 108 1.97 9.33 5.78
CA LYS A 108 1.58 10.54 5.08
C LYS A 108 0.82 10.19 3.80
N VAL A 109 -0.25 10.92 3.52
CA VAL A 109 -1.00 10.83 2.27
C VAL A 109 -1.07 12.22 1.65
N GLU A 110 -0.81 12.31 0.36
CA GLU A 110 -0.91 13.53 -0.42
C GLU A 110 -1.86 13.29 -1.60
N VAL A 111 -2.72 14.26 -1.90
CA VAL A 111 -3.60 14.24 -3.07
C VAL A 111 -3.07 15.20 -4.12
N ARG A 112 -3.14 14.81 -5.39
CA ARG A 112 -2.71 15.64 -6.50
C ARG A 112 -3.85 16.54 -6.95
N LYS A 113 -3.73 17.84 -6.71
CA LYS A 113 -4.69 18.87 -7.12
C LYS A 113 -3.98 19.96 -7.92
N ASN A 114 -4.51 20.29 -9.10
CA ASN A 114 -3.97 21.36 -9.96
C ASN A 114 -2.45 21.26 -10.19
N GLY A 115 -1.94 20.04 -10.37
CA GLY A 115 -0.52 19.76 -10.57
C GLY A 115 0.35 19.81 -9.30
N ARG A 116 -0.20 20.16 -8.14
CA ARG A 116 0.48 20.23 -6.85
C ARG A 116 0.06 19.08 -5.95
N TRP A 117 0.95 18.70 -5.03
CA TRP A 117 0.66 17.75 -3.96
C TRP A 117 0.19 18.51 -2.73
N GLU A 118 -0.97 18.15 -2.21
CA GLU A 118 -1.53 18.68 -0.98
C GLU A 118 -1.64 17.55 0.05
N GLU A 119 -1.09 17.76 1.24
CA GLU A 119 -1.15 16.77 2.31
C GLU A 119 -2.56 16.64 2.87
N VAL A 120 -3.00 15.39 3.03
CA VAL A 120 -4.27 15.04 3.65
C VAL A 120 -4.08 14.95 5.16
N LYS A 121 -4.97 15.60 5.92
CA LYS A 121 -4.97 15.53 7.38
C LYS A 121 -5.57 14.20 7.83
N LEU A 122 -4.72 13.21 8.11
CA LEU A 122 -5.15 11.87 8.52
C LEU A 122 -5.77 11.81 9.93
N GLY A 123 -5.65 12.88 10.73
CA GLY A 123 -6.05 12.87 12.14
C GLY A 123 -5.11 12.05 13.01
N ALA A 124 -5.41 11.94 14.30
CA ALA A 124 -4.67 11.05 15.20
C ALA A 124 -5.01 9.59 14.87
N MET A 125 -3.99 8.79 14.57
CA MET A 125 -4.09 7.34 14.58
C MET A 125 -4.12 6.91 16.05
N MET A 126 -5.27 6.45 16.55
CA MET A 126 -5.39 5.92 17.91
C MET A 126 -4.75 4.54 18.01
#